data_AF-A0A5E6VFW4-F1
#
_entry.id   AF-A0A5E6VFW4-F1
#
_cell.length_a   1.000
_cell.length_b   1.000
_cell.length_c   1.000
_cell.angle_alpha   90.00
_cell.angle_beta   90.00
_cell.angle_gamma   90.00
#
_symmetry.space_group_name_H-M   'P 1'
#
loop_
_entity.id
_entity.type
_entity.pdbx_description
1 polymer ?
#
loop_
_entity_poly.entity_id
_entity_poly.type
_entity_poly.pdbx_seq_one_letter_code
_entity_poly.pdbx_strand_id
1 'polypeptide(L)'
;MAESTWLQTAAASLLTAALTLAGTSCQQAHLDERADREKFLDGAQVTAQETSRLLDEGYNALAQLLKGMDQKGWREFSKGPADDYMEFHRRWRQQLIAQHFKLSRYYGKDMANDLIHIDEIDRHPVDNLQSPNPCTPAGSENDFDIAKLALQTECYARFATLQQDIINDKIKEKNTDDLFDTMGSQRDTVQTAWKLIEHYDKSSVSFLRRLNAKFTQ
;
A
#
# COMPACT_ATOMS: atom_id res chain seq x y z
N MET A 1 -38.04 -37.70 -59.98
CA MET A 1 -36.67 -37.97 -59.49
C MET A 1 -35.87 -36.71 -59.16
N ALA A 2 -36.31 -35.48 -59.49
CA ALA A 2 -35.59 -34.24 -59.16
C ALA A 2 -35.90 -33.68 -57.75
N GLU A 3 -37.07 -33.96 -57.18
CA GLU A 3 -37.51 -33.36 -55.91
C GLU A 3 -36.79 -33.91 -54.67
N SER A 4 -36.35 -35.17 -54.69
CA SER A 4 -35.62 -35.78 -53.57
C SER A 4 -34.18 -35.25 -53.45
N THR A 5 -33.57 -34.86 -54.57
CA THR A 5 -32.20 -34.32 -54.63
C THR A 5 -32.14 -32.90 -54.07
N TRP A 6 -33.15 -32.08 -54.35
CA TRP A 6 -33.24 -30.71 -53.81
C TRP A 6 -33.42 -30.68 -52.29
N LEU A 7 -34.30 -31.52 -51.74
CA LEU A 7 -34.51 -31.63 -50.30
C LEU A 7 -33.26 -32.12 -49.55
N GLN A 8 -32.52 -33.08 -50.13
CA GLN A 8 -31.25 -33.55 -49.56
C GLN A 8 -30.16 -32.48 -49.59
N THR A 9 -30.07 -31.71 -50.67
CA THR A 9 -29.08 -30.63 -50.80
C THR A 9 -29.39 -29.47 -49.85
N ALA A 10 -30.66 -29.11 -49.69
CA ALA A 10 -31.12 -28.10 -48.73
C ALA A 10 -30.86 -28.53 -47.28
N ALA A 11 -31.21 -29.77 -46.92
CA ALA A 11 -30.94 -30.31 -45.58
C ALA A 11 -29.44 -30.38 -45.26
N ALA A 12 -28.62 -30.82 -46.22
CA ALA A 12 -27.16 -30.83 -46.07
C ALA A 12 -26.59 -29.41 -45.88
N SER A 13 -27.05 -28.44 -46.66
CA SER A 13 -26.61 -27.03 -46.53
C SER A 13 -26.99 -26.40 -45.18
N LEU A 14 -28.17 -26.72 -44.64
CA LEU A 14 -28.59 -26.25 -43.32
C LEU A 14 -27.77 -26.89 -42.20
N LEU A 15 -27.45 -28.18 -42.32
CA LEU A 15 -26.58 -28.89 -41.38
C LEU A 15 -25.15 -28.35 -41.39
N THR A 16 -24.58 -28.12 -42.58
CA THR A 16 -23.26 -27.51 -42.72
C THR A 16 -23.25 -26.09 -42.15
N ALA A 17 -24.25 -25.26 -42.46
CA ALA A 17 -24.36 -23.91 -41.91
C ALA A 17 -24.47 -23.90 -40.37
N ALA A 18 -25.27 -24.82 -39.80
CA ALA A 18 -25.40 -24.95 -38.35
C ALA A 18 -24.09 -25.42 -37.68
N LEU A 19 -23.38 -26.38 -38.28
CA LEU A 19 -22.09 -26.86 -37.79
C LEU A 19 -21.00 -25.79 -37.91
N THR A 20 -20.98 -25.02 -39.00
CA THR A 20 -20.05 -23.90 -39.17
C THR A 20 -20.34 -22.80 -38.15
N LEU A 21 -21.61 -22.41 -37.96
CA LEU A 21 -22.00 -21.41 -36.95
C LEU A 21 -21.66 -21.85 -35.53
N ALA A 22 -21.92 -23.11 -35.17
CA ALA A 22 -21.57 -23.66 -33.88
C ALA A 22 -20.05 -23.71 -33.67
N GLY A 23 -19.30 -24.14 -34.70
CA GLY A 23 -17.84 -24.16 -34.70
C GLY A 23 -17.21 -22.78 -34.56
N THR A 24 -17.69 -21.79 -35.34
CA THR A 24 -17.21 -20.41 -35.25
C THR A 24 -17.58 -19.76 -33.93
N SER A 25 -18.77 -20.02 -33.39
CA SER A 25 -19.19 -19.48 -32.09
C SER A 25 -18.35 -20.05 -30.95
N CYS A 26 -18.05 -21.35 -30.97
CA CYS A 26 -17.18 -21.98 -29.99
C CYS A 26 -15.73 -21.46 -30.10
N GLN A 27 -15.21 -21.33 -31.32
CA GLN A 27 -13.88 -20.78 -31.55
C GLN A 27 -13.77 -19.30 -31.17
N GLN A 28 -14.80 -18.52 -31.44
CA GLN A 28 -14.86 -17.11 -31.05
C GLN A 28 -14.96 -16.96 -29.53
N ALA A 29 -15.76 -17.77 -28.84
CA ALA A 29 -15.81 -17.80 -27.38
C ALA A 29 -14.44 -18.12 -26.76
N HIS A 30 -13.68 -19.06 -27.33
CA HIS A 30 -12.32 -19.35 -26.87
C HIS A 30 -11.31 -18.24 -27.17
N LEU A 31 -11.48 -17.50 -28.27
CA LEU A 31 -10.64 -16.34 -28.58
C LEU A 31 -10.93 -15.17 -27.64
N ASP A 32 -12.21 -14.91 -27.36
CA ASP A 32 -12.65 -13.90 -26.41
C ASP A 32 -12.16 -14.23 -25.00
N GLU A 33 -12.27 -15.50 -24.58
CA GLU A 33 -11.75 -15.98 -23.29
C GLU A 33 -10.23 -15.79 -23.16
N ARG A 34 -9.47 -16.06 -24.23
CA ARG A 34 -8.02 -15.83 -24.26
C ARG A 34 -7.68 -14.35 -24.20
N ALA A 35 -8.37 -13.51 -24.97
CA ALA A 35 -8.15 -12.08 -24.98
C ALA A 35 -8.49 -11.44 -23.63
N ASP A 36 -9.58 -11.87 -22.99
CA ASP A 36 -9.96 -11.43 -21.65
C ASP A 36 -8.95 -11.88 -20.60
N ARG A 37 -8.44 -13.11 -20.71
CA ARG A 37 -7.39 -13.62 -19.83
C ARG A 37 -6.08 -12.83 -19.98
N GLU A 38 -5.64 -12.57 -21.21
CA GLU A 38 -4.44 -11.77 -21.46
C GLU A 38 -4.58 -10.35 -20.91
N LYS A 39 -5.73 -9.71 -21.13
CA LYS A 39 -6.05 -8.39 -20.58
C LYS A 39 -6.08 -8.38 -19.05
N PHE A 40 -6.58 -9.46 -18.44
CA PHE A 40 -6.55 -9.60 -16.98
C PHE A 40 -5.11 -9.71 -16.45
N LEU A 41 -4.27 -10.53 -17.08
CA LEU A 41 -2.87 -10.71 -16.71
C LEU A 41 -2.05 -9.41 -16.88
N ASP A 42 -2.27 -8.68 -17.98
CA ASP A 42 -1.63 -7.39 -18.22
C ASP A 42 -2.05 -6.35 -17.16
N GLY A 43 -3.36 -6.26 -16.89
CA GLY A 43 -3.90 -5.37 -15.86
C GLY A 43 -3.37 -5.69 -14.46
N ALA A 44 -3.25 -6.98 -14.14
CA ALA A 44 -2.58 -7.41 -12.92
C ALA A 44 -1.12 -6.96 -12.92
N GLN A 45 -0.36 -7.15 -14.02
CA GLN A 45 1.09 -6.88 -14.04
C GLN A 45 1.37 -5.39 -13.82
N VAL A 46 0.61 -4.53 -14.51
CA VAL A 46 0.65 -3.09 -14.29
C VAL A 46 0.33 -2.75 -12.84
N THR A 47 -0.69 -3.40 -12.25
CA THR A 47 -1.05 -3.19 -10.84
C THR A 47 0.12 -3.57 -9.91
N ALA A 48 0.81 -4.69 -10.12
CA ALA A 48 1.96 -5.05 -9.29
C ALA A 48 3.13 -4.08 -9.44
N GLN A 49 3.43 -3.62 -10.66
CA GLN A 49 4.50 -2.64 -10.92
C GLN A 49 4.19 -1.28 -10.26
N GLU A 50 2.96 -0.79 -10.42
CA GLU A 50 2.51 0.43 -9.76
C GLU A 50 2.59 0.31 -8.23
N THR A 51 2.17 -0.82 -7.66
CA THR A 51 2.26 -1.04 -6.22
C THR A 51 3.72 -1.05 -5.76
N SER A 52 4.61 -1.73 -6.50
CA SER A 52 6.05 -1.73 -6.20
C SER A 52 6.63 -0.32 -6.15
N ARG A 53 6.27 0.54 -7.10
CA ARG A 53 6.68 1.95 -7.11
C ARG A 53 6.14 2.70 -5.90
N LEU A 54 4.86 2.53 -5.56
CA LEU A 54 4.24 3.19 -4.40
C LEU A 54 4.92 2.80 -3.08
N LEU A 55 5.30 1.53 -2.93
CA LEU A 55 5.98 1.04 -1.73
C LEU A 55 7.37 1.66 -1.58
N ASP A 56 8.15 1.70 -2.67
CA ASP A 56 9.47 2.33 -2.70
C ASP A 56 9.41 3.85 -2.45
N GLU A 57 8.45 4.54 -3.05
CA GLU A 57 8.21 5.97 -2.79
C GLU A 57 7.89 6.23 -1.31
N GLY A 58 7.03 5.40 -0.71
CA GLY A 58 6.71 5.49 0.71
C GLY A 58 7.93 5.29 1.61
N TYR A 59 8.77 4.29 1.30
CA TYR A 59 10.03 4.05 2.00
C TYR A 59 10.96 5.26 1.89
N ASN A 60 11.18 5.76 0.68
CA ASN A 60 12.10 6.87 0.43
C ASN A 60 11.68 8.16 1.15
N ALA A 61 10.38 8.48 1.14
CA ALA A 61 9.85 9.62 1.87
C ALA A 61 10.00 9.48 3.40
N LEU A 62 9.71 8.29 3.94
CA LEU A 62 9.94 7.99 5.36
C LEU A 62 11.43 8.09 5.73
N ALA A 63 12.32 7.57 4.89
CA ALA A 63 13.75 7.63 5.14
C ALA A 63 14.26 9.08 5.15
N GLN A 64 13.73 9.93 4.27
CA GLN A 64 14.03 11.37 4.26
C GLN A 64 13.48 12.07 5.51
N LEU A 65 12.24 11.76 5.91
CA LEU A 65 11.66 12.27 7.16
C LEU A 65 12.54 11.91 8.37
N LEU A 66 12.94 10.64 8.50
CA LEU A 66 13.74 10.18 9.63
C LEU A 66 15.15 10.81 9.65
N LYS A 67 15.79 10.96 8.49
CA LYS A 67 17.05 11.72 8.38
C LYS A 67 16.86 13.17 8.79
N GLY A 68 15.69 13.75 8.49
CA GLY A 68 15.31 15.11 8.88
C GLY A 68 15.17 15.33 10.38
N MET A 69 15.11 14.28 11.21
CA MET A 69 15.04 14.42 12.67
C MET A 69 16.38 14.80 13.31
N ASP A 70 17.50 14.52 12.64
CA ASP A 70 18.83 14.53 13.28
C ASP A 70 19.16 15.90 13.90
N GLN A 71 19.25 15.92 15.23
CA GLN A 71 19.50 17.10 16.07
C GLN A 71 18.52 18.27 15.87
N LYS A 72 17.37 18.03 15.24
CA LYS A 72 16.36 19.07 15.00
C LYS A 72 15.23 19.00 16.02
N GLY A 73 14.92 20.16 16.57
CA GLY A 73 13.71 20.39 17.33
C GLY A 73 12.47 20.47 16.43
N TRP A 74 11.28 20.28 17.01
CA TRP A 74 10.00 20.32 16.28
C TRP A 74 9.82 21.62 15.48
N ARG A 75 10.28 22.76 16.01
CA ARG A 75 10.15 24.07 15.31
C ARG A 75 10.85 24.09 13.94
N GLU A 76 12.01 23.44 13.82
CA GLU A 76 12.73 23.35 12.54
C GLU A 76 12.17 22.22 11.69
N PHE A 77 11.93 21.06 12.30
CA PHE A 77 11.40 19.87 11.63
C PHE A 77 10.04 20.10 10.96
N SER A 78 9.13 20.79 11.64
CA SER A 78 7.77 21.09 11.18
C SER A 78 7.69 22.00 9.96
N LYS A 79 8.75 22.75 9.64
CA LYS A 79 8.78 23.69 8.52
C LYS A 79 9.53 23.18 7.28
N GLY A 80 10.05 21.96 7.35
CA GLY A 80 10.76 21.33 6.23
C GLY A 80 10.40 19.86 6.17
N PRO A 81 11.19 18.95 6.76
CA PRO A 81 10.99 17.51 6.60
C PRO A 81 9.57 17.01 6.88
N ALA A 82 8.91 17.51 7.94
CA ALA A 82 7.55 17.10 8.27
C ALA A 82 6.52 17.63 7.26
N ASP A 83 6.65 18.88 6.84
CA ASP A 83 5.71 19.50 5.89
C ASP A 83 5.80 18.83 4.52
N ASP A 84 7.04 18.62 4.04
CA ASP A 84 7.33 17.89 2.80
C ASP A 84 6.74 16.47 2.85
N TYR A 85 6.93 15.77 3.97
CA TYR A 85 6.36 14.44 4.16
C TYR A 85 4.84 14.46 4.21
N MET A 86 4.21 15.43 4.87
CA MET A 86 2.75 15.52 4.95
C MET A 86 2.11 15.80 3.58
N GLU A 87 2.74 16.64 2.75
CA GLU A 87 2.30 16.85 1.36
C GLU A 87 2.42 15.57 0.54
N PHE A 88 3.58 14.89 0.64
CA PHE A 88 3.78 13.57 0.01
C PHE A 88 2.73 12.56 0.48
N HIS A 89 2.59 12.38 1.79
CA HIS A 89 1.75 11.37 2.42
C HIS A 89 0.29 11.54 2.01
N ARG A 90 -0.21 12.77 1.91
CA ARG A 90 -1.58 13.04 1.42
C ARG A 90 -1.80 12.47 0.02
N ARG A 91 -0.89 12.73 -0.91
CA ARG A 91 -0.98 12.22 -2.29
C ARG A 91 -0.77 10.71 -2.35
N TRP A 92 0.23 10.23 -1.63
CA TRP A 92 0.59 8.82 -1.56
C TRP A 92 -0.56 7.97 -1.00
N ARG A 93 -1.21 8.41 0.09
CA ARG A 93 -2.40 7.75 0.65
C ARG A 93 -3.54 7.64 -0.36
N GLN A 94 -3.80 8.68 -1.15
CA GLN A 94 -4.82 8.62 -2.21
C GLN A 94 -4.46 7.59 -3.29
N GLN A 95 -3.18 7.50 -3.64
CA GLN A 95 -2.70 6.50 -4.60
C GLN A 95 -2.81 5.08 -4.02
N LEU A 96 -2.52 4.87 -2.73
CA LEU A 96 -2.74 3.58 -2.06
C LEU A 96 -4.21 3.16 -2.06
N ILE A 97 -5.14 4.09 -1.78
CA ILE A 97 -6.58 3.84 -1.83
C ILE A 97 -7.00 3.40 -3.24
N ALA A 98 -6.55 4.11 -4.28
CA ALA A 98 -6.82 3.70 -5.66
C ALA A 98 -6.23 2.32 -5.98
N GLN A 99 -5.02 2.06 -5.46
CA GLN A 99 -4.33 0.80 -5.68
C GLN A 99 -5.00 -0.38 -4.98
N HIS A 100 -5.59 -0.17 -3.80
CA HIS A 100 -6.39 -1.19 -3.11
C HIS A 100 -7.50 -1.72 -4.00
N PHE A 101 -8.24 -0.87 -4.73
CA PHE A 101 -9.30 -1.35 -5.62
C PHE A 101 -8.76 -2.17 -6.79
N LYS A 102 -7.62 -1.78 -7.37
CA LYS A 102 -6.94 -2.56 -8.41
C LYS A 102 -6.47 -3.91 -7.86
N LEU A 103 -5.80 -3.91 -6.70
CA LEU A 103 -5.33 -5.12 -6.04
C LEU A 103 -6.48 -6.07 -5.69
N SER A 104 -7.59 -5.53 -5.19
CA SER A 104 -8.78 -6.32 -4.88
C SER A 104 -9.32 -7.02 -6.12
N ARG A 105 -9.37 -6.31 -7.26
CA ARG A 105 -9.81 -6.86 -8.55
C ARG A 105 -8.91 -7.97 -9.08
N TYR A 106 -7.58 -7.81 -9.00
CA TYR A 106 -6.63 -8.71 -9.65
C TYR A 106 -6.05 -9.80 -8.73
N TYR A 107 -6.00 -9.57 -7.42
CA TYR A 107 -5.33 -10.45 -6.43
C TYR A 107 -6.20 -10.81 -5.23
N GLY A 108 -7.41 -10.26 -5.14
CA GLY A 108 -8.35 -10.48 -4.05
C GLY A 108 -8.21 -9.47 -2.91
N LYS A 109 -9.27 -9.38 -2.09
CA LYS A 109 -9.41 -8.40 -1.02
C LYS A 109 -8.32 -8.50 0.05
N ASP A 110 -7.92 -9.70 0.43
CA ASP A 110 -6.91 -9.89 1.48
C ASP A 110 -5.57 -9.24 1.10
N MET A 111 -5.18 -9.35 -0.18
CA MET A 111 -3.98 -8.68 -0.70
C MET A 111 -4.15 -7.15 -0.71
N ALA A 112 -5.35 -6.65 -0.94
CA ALA A 112 -5.59 -5.21 -0.91
C ALA A 112 -5.53 -4.66 0.52
N ASN A 113 -6.03 -5.43 1.50
CA ASN A 113 -6.01 -5.08 2.93
C ASN A 113 -4.59 -5.05 3.50
N ASP A 114 -3.70 -5.94 3.07
CA ASP A 114 -2.28 -5.92 3.45
C ASP A 114 -1.57 -4.61 3.06
N LEU A 115 -2.05 -3.90 2.01
CA LEU A 115 -1.54 -2.60 1.60
C LEU A 115 -2.14 -1.47 2.44
N ILE A 116 -3.47 -1.43 2.55
CA ILE A 116 -4.22 -0.42 3.28
C ILE A 116 -5.62 -0.93 3.62
N HIS A 117 -6.03 -0.80 4.90
CA HIS A 117 -7.39 -1.06 5.35
C HIS A 117 -8.29 0.15 5.10
N ILE A 118 -9.00 0.19 3.97
CA ILE A 118 -9.86 1.33 3.61
C ILE A 118 -11.01 1.55 4.61
N ASP A 119 -11.57 0.49 5.17
CA ASP A 119 -12.66 0.53 6.15
C ASP A 119 -12.26 1.16 7.49
N GLU A 120 -10.97 1.38 7.70
CA GLU A 120 -10.41 2.05 8.87
C GLU A 120 -9.93 3.48 8.58
N ILE A 121 -9.94 3.92 7.31
CA ILE A 121 -9.51 5.28 6.90
C ILE A 121 -10.44 6.36 7.47
N ASP A 122 -11.74 6.08 7.58
CA ASP A 122 -12.77 6.97 8.13
C ASP A 122 -12.81 6.94 9.67
N ARG A 123 -12.22 5.90 10.27
CA ARG A 123 -12.00 5.85 11.72
C ARG A 123 -10.79 6.74 11.99
N HIS A 124 -11.06 7.93 12.51
CA HIS A 124 -10.05 8.92 12.84
C HIS A 124 -8.85 8.24 13.54
N PRO A 125 -7.60 8.60 13.21
CA PRO A 125 -6.47 8.22 14.05
C PRO A 125 -6.81 8.73 15.44
N VAL A 126 -6.57 7.87 16.42
CA VAL A 126 -6.95 8.09 17.81
C VAL A 126 -6.32 9.42 18.26
N ASP A 127 -7.11 10.51 18.31
CA ASP A 127 -6.77 11.79 18.92
C ASP A 127 -6.64 11.66 20.46
N ASN A 128 -6.26 10.46 20.93
CA ASN A 128 -6.02 10.20 22.32
C ASN A 128 -4.55 10.50 22.62
N LEU A 129 -4.20 11.78 22.61
CA LEU A 129 -2.92 12.30 23.10
C LEU A 129 -2.68 11.94 24.59
N GLN A 130 -3.72 11.46 25.29
CA GLN A 130 -3.66 10.92 26.65
C GLN A 130 -3.38 9.41 26.69
N SER A 131 -3.29 8.73 25.53
CA SER A 131 -2.90 7.33 25.43
C SER A 131 -1.46 7.17 25.91
N PRO A 132 -1.14 6.12 26.70
CA PRO A 132 0.24 5.76 27.03
C PRO A 132 1.11 5.52 25.79
N ASN A 133 0.48 5.19 24.64
CA ASN A 133 1.13 5.09 23.35
C ASN A 133 0.36 5.94 22.31
N PRO A 134 0.76 7.21 22.09
CA PRO A 134 0.07 8.12 21.17
C PRO A 134 0.32 7.76 19.70
N CYS A 135 1.25 6.85 19.41
CA CYS A 135 1.60 6.43 18.04
C CYS A 135 0.99 5.09 17.63
N THR A 136 0.10 4.50 18.44
CA THR A 136 -0.62 3.28 18.04
C THR A 136 -1.67 3.61 16.97
N PRO A 137 -1.59 3.02 15.76
CA PRO A 137 -2.62 3.20 14.74
C PRO A 137 -3.94 2.54 15.16
N ALA A 138 -5.04 2.91 14.49
CA ALA A 138 -6.33 2.27 14.69
C ALA A 138 -6.32 0.78 14.24
N GLY A 139 -7.19 -0.03 14.83
CA GLY A 139 -7.34 -1.46 14.53
C GLY A 139 -6.80 -2.38 15.63
N SER A 140 -6.86 -3.70 15.41
CA SER A 140 -6.23 -4.69 16.30
C SER A 140 -4.73 -4.83 16.01
N GLU A 141 -3.97 -5.42 16.95
CA GLU A 141 -2.51 -5.64 16.79
C GLU A 141 -2.16 -6.48 15.54
N ASN A 142 -3.12 -7.26 15.03
CA ASN A 142 -2.94 -8.11 13.85
C ASN A 142 -3.28 -7.40 12.52
N ASP A 143 -3.81 -6.18 12.56
CA ASP A 143 -4.27 -5.44 11.38
C ASP A 143 -3.20 -4.48 10.82
N PHE A 144 -1.92 -4.73 11.10
CA PHE A 144 -0.82 -3.83 10.72
C PHE A 144 -0.50 -3.91 9.22
N ASP A 145 -1.18 -3.06 8.45
CA ASP A 145 -0.85 -2.83 7.04
C ASP A 145 0.34 -1.87 6.85
N ILE A 146 0.79 -1.77 5.60
CA ILE A 146 1.93 -0.92 5.21
C ILE A 146 1.66 0.57 5.48
N ALA A 147 0.43 1.04 5.29
CA ALA A 147 0.07 2.43 5.56
C ALA A 147 0.12 2.75 7.07
N LYS A 148 -0.28 1.82 7.93
CA LYS A 148 -0.16 1.94 9.39
C LYS A 148 1.28 1.98 9.86
N LEU A 149 2.17 1.20 9.26
CA LEU A 149 3.61 1.29 9.53
C LEU A 149 4.17 2.68 9.18
N ALA A 150 3.73 3.27 8.06
CA ALA A 150 4.13 4.62 7.67
C ALA A 150 3.64 5.67 8.67
N LEU A 151 2.37 5.61 9.07
CA LEU A 151 1.77 6.51 10.06
C LEU A 151 2.48 6.43 11.42
N GLN A 152 2.75 5.22 11.88
CA GLN A 152 3.45 5.02 13.15
C GLN A 152 4.89 5.59 13.07
N THR A 153 5.60 5.33 11.96
CA THR A 153 6.95 5.87 11.75
C THR A 153 6.97 7.41 11.79
N GLU A 154 6.01 8.08 11.13
CA GLU A 154 5.87 9.54 11.17
C GLU A 154 5.60 10.05 12.59
N CYS A 155 4.69 9.41 13.33
CA CYS A 155 4.37 9.81 14.69
C CYS A 155 5.58 9.73 15.63
N TYR A 156 6.36 8.64 15.57
CA TYR A 156 7.59 8.52 16.35
C TYR A 156 8.63 9.58 15.95
N ALA A 157 8.69 9.93 14.66
CA ALA A 157 9.59 10.97 14.19
C ALA A 157 9.24 12.35 14.78
N ARG A 158 7.95 12.69 14.75
CA ARG A 158 7.42 13.87 15.40
C ARG A 158 7.71 13.88 16.90
N PHE A 159 7.47 12.76 17.60
CA PHE A 159 7.69 12.68 19.04
C PHE A 159 9.16 12.86 19.42
N ALA A 160 10.08 12.25 18.65
CA ALA A 160 11.52 12.42 18.87
C ALA A 160 11.97 13.90 18.76
N THR A 161 11.41 14.65 17.81
CA THR A 161 11.75 16.07 17.62
C THR A 161 11.12 16.98 18.67
N LEU A 162 9.95 16.62 19.22
CA LEU A 162 9.38 17.30 20.39
C LEU A 162 10.24 17.08 21.64
N GLN A 163 10.74 15.85 21.86
CA GLN A 163 11.68 15.57 22.95
C GLN A 163 13.01 16.30 22.76
N GLN A 164 13.48 16.47 21.52
CA GLN A 164 14.67 17.28 21.23
C GLN A 164 14.47 18.76 21.62
N ASP A 165 13.29 19.35 21.42
CA ASP A 165 13.00 20.70 21.90
C ASP A 165 13.07 20.79 23.43
N ILE A 166 12.53 19.80 24.14
CA ILE A 166 12.62 19.72 25.62
C ILE A 166 14.09 19.64 26.07
N ILE A 167 14.91 18.81 25.41
CA ILE A 167 16.35 18.71 25.70
C ILE A 167 17.05 20.06 25.46
N ASN A 168 16.77 20.69 24.33
CA ASN A 168 17.36 21.99 23.99
C ASN A 168 17.02 23.07 25.02
N ASP A 169 15.78 23.09 25.52
CA ASP A 169 15.34 24.07 26.51
C ASP A 169 15.93 23.80 27.90
N LYS A 170 15.98 22.53 28.34
CA LYS A 170 16.68 22.14 29.58
C LYS A 170 18.16 22.54 29.58
N ILE A 171 18.85 22.34 28.46
CA ILE A 171 20.26 22.74 28.29
C ILE A 171 20.41 24.26 28.41
N LYS A 172 19.53 25.05 27.76
CA LYS A 172 19.55 26.52 27.84
C LYS A 172 19.30 27.03 29.26
N GLU A 173 18.36 26.40 29.96
CA GLU A 173 17.99 26.75 31.34
C GLU A 173 19.01 26.25 32.38
N LYS A 174 20.04 25.49 31.96
CA LYS A 174 21.01 24.81 32.83
C LYS A 174 20.34 23.90 33.86
N ASN A 175 19.17 23.38 33.51
CA ASN A 175 18.42 22.44 34.33
C ASN A 175 18.84 21.01 33.94
N THR A 176 19.58 20.35 34.83
CA THR A 176 20.07 18.98 34.60
C THR A 176 19.13 17.91 35.16
N ASP A 177 18.08 18.31 35.89
CA ASP A 177 17.13 17.38 36.50
C ASP A 177 16.40 16.63 35.38
N ASP A 178 16.48 15.30 35.43
CA ASP A 178 15.95 14.35 34.44
C ASP A 178 16.43 14.57 32.99
N LEU A 179 17.51 15.32 32.77
CA LEU A 179 18.04 15.59 31.42
C LEU A 179 18.52 14.29 30.77
N PHE A 180 19.27 13.46 31.50
CA PHE A 180 19.76 12.17 30.99
C PHE A 180 18.62 11.21 30.68
N ASP A 181 17.55 11.19 31.49
CA ASP A 181 16.37 10.37 31.25
C ASP A 181 15.62 10.83 29.99
N THR A 182 15.51 12.14 29.80
CA THR A 182 14.89 12.72 28.59
C THR A 182 15.73 12.38 27.34
N MET A 183 17.05 12.47 27.41
CA MET A 183 17.96 12.08 26.33
C MET A 183 17.89 10.58 26.03
N GLY A 184 17.79 9.74 27.06
CA GLY A 184 17.59 8.30 26.92
C GLY A 184 16.28 7.98 26.19
N SER A 185 15.17 8.57 26.65
CA SER A 185 13.86 8.41 26.04
C SER A 185 13.81 8.90 24.58
N GLN A 186 14.47 10.02 24.27
CA GLN A 186 14.58 10.52 22.91
C GLN A 186 15.35 9.55 22.00
N ARG A 187 16.46 9.01 22.49
CA ARG A 187 17.24 8.02 21.75
C ARG A 187 16.43 6.76 21.46
N ASP A 188 15.68 6.27 22.43
CA ASP A 188 14.83 5.08 22.28
C ASP A 188 13.70 5.33 21.26
N THR A 189 13.12 6.53 21.27
CA THR A 189 12.11 6.97 20.31
C THR A 189 12.67 7.02 18.89
N VAL A 190 13.86 7.62 18.69
CA VAL A 190 14.56 7.63 17.40
C VAL A 190 14.87 6.21 16.92
N GLN A 191 15.39 5.35 17.79
CA GLN A 191 15.66 3.96 17.44
C GLN A 191 14.40 3.20 17.04
N THR A 192 13.28 3.49 17.70
CA THR A 192 11.98 2.88 17.39
C THR A 192 11.51 3.32 16.00
N ALA A 193 11.61 4.61 15.67
CA ALA A 193 11.30 5.13 14.34
C ALA A 193 12.13 4.43 13.24
N TRP A 194 13.43 4.24 13.47
CA TRP A 194 14.32 3.52 12.54
C TRP A 194 13.98 2.03 12.42
N LYS A 195 13.60 1.36 13.52
CA LYS A 195 13.12 -0.03 13.45
C LYS A 195 11.81 -0.13 12.64
N LEU A 196 10.90 0.82 12.80
CA LEU A 196 9.63 0.82 12.07
C LEU A 196 9.81 0.95 10.56
N ILE A 197 10.75 1.78 10.08
CA ILE A 197 11.04 1.83 8.64
C ILE A 197 11.71 0.54 8.13
N GLU A 198 12.52 -0.15 8.94
CA GLU A 198 13.01 -1.49 8.59
C GLU A 198 11.88 -2.51 8.51
N HIS A 199 10.89 -2.43 9.40
CA HIS A 199 9.69 -3.26 9.35
C HIS A 199 8.85 -2.94 8.11
N TYR A 200 8.70 -1.67 7.75
CA TYR A 200 8.05 -1.24 6.51
C TYR A 200 8.72 -1.87 5.28
N ASP A 201 10.06 -1.83 5.19
CA ASP A 201 10.81 -2.41 4.08
C ASP A 201 10.61 -3.94 3.99
N LYS A 202 10.78 -4.64 5.12
CA LYS A 202 10.54 -6.09 5.19
C LYS A 202 9.12 -6.46 4.79
N SER A 203 8.13 -5.71 5.26
CA SER A 203 6.72 -5.90 4.91
C SER A 203 6.46 -5.64 3.43
N SER A 204 7.05 -4.60 2.86
CA SER A 204 6.96 -4.26 1.43
C SER A 204 7.55 -5.36 0.55
N VAL A 205 8.75 -5.86 0.88
CA VAL A 205 9.38 -6.98 0.16
C VAL A 205 8.55 -8.26 0.28
N SER A 206 8.05 -8.56 1.48
CA SER A 206 7.19 -9.73 1.71
C SER A 206 5.89 -9.65 0.89
N PHE A 207 5.27 -8.47 0.87
CA PHE A 207 4.08 -8.19 0.09
C PHE A 207 4.31 -8.39 -1.42
N LEU A 208 5.40 -7.82 -1.97
CA LEU A 208 5.76 -7.98 -3.39
C LEU A 208 6.04 -9.44 -3.75
N ARG A 209 6.66 -10.21 -2.85
CA ARG A 209 6.84 -11.66 -3.05
C ARG A 209 5.50 -12.39 -3.11
N ARG A 210 4.54 -12.05 -2.24
CA ARG A 210 3.19 -12.64 -2.28
C ARG A 210 2.44 -12.28 -3.56
N LEU A 211 2.57 -11.04 -4.04
CA LEU A 211 2.03 -10.63 -5.35
C LEU A 211 2.61 -11.47 -6.48
N ASN A 212 3.94 -11.62 -6.51
CA ASN A 212 4.60 -12.43 -7.53
C ASN A 212 4.18 -13.91 -7.46
N ALA A 213 4.04 -14.48 -6.25
CA ALA A 213 3.60 -15.86 -6.09
C ALA A 213 2.20 -16.11 -6.68
N LYS A 214 1.29 -15.13 -6.59
CA LYS A 214 -0.05 -15.22 -7.18
C LYS A 214 -0.08 -15.12 -8.71
N PHE A 215 0.99 -14.63 -9.33
CA PHE A 215 1.13 -14.65 -10.80
C PHE A 215 1.69 -15.93 -11.36
N THR A 216 2.55 -16.58 -10.58
CA THR A 216 3.27 -17.78 -11.01
C THR A 216 2.50 -19.07 -10.77
N GLN A 217 1.31 -18.99 -10.17
CA GLN A 217 0.36 -20.10 -9.97
C GLN A 217 -0.73 -20.05 -11.04
#